data_AF-A0A8T6PM94-F1
#
_entry.id   AF-A0A8T6PM94-F1
#
_cell.length_a   1.000
_cell.length_b   1.000
_cell.length_c   1.000
_cell.angle_alpha   90.00
_cell.angle_beta   90.00
_cell.angle_gamma   90.00
#
_symmetry.space_group_name_H-M   'P 1'
#
loop_
_entity.id
_entity.type
_entity.pdbx_description
1 polymer ?
#
loop_
_entity_poly.entity_id
_entity_poly.type
_entity_poly.pdbx_seq_one_letter_code
_entity_poly.pdbx_strand_id
1 'polypeptide(L)'
;MADAETKVIQFHISRLKDKNPEVLMKTIKELVKFGAKSKEALPHLETVFKSHPDVEVRKAAHAAGLHIYKQVQMSEDHQEPTEA
;
A
#
# COMPACT_ATOMS: atom_id res chain seq x y z
N MET A 1 -14.02 -2.99 15.60
CA MET A 1 -13.70 -1.78 14.81
C MET A 1 -12.77 -2.07 13.61
N ALA A 2 -12.29 -3.30 13.41
CA ALA A 2 -11.45 -3.67 12.26
C ALA A 2 -12.11 -3.42 10.89
N ASP A 3 -13.44 -3.48 10.83
CA ASP A 3 -14.23 -3.29 9.61
C ASP A 3 -14.12 -1.88 9.01
N ALA A 4 -13.89 -0.86 9.84
CA ALA A 4 -13.76 0.51 9.38
C ALA A 4 -12.41 0.73 8.67
N GLU A 5 -11.32 0.21 9.24
CA GLU A 5 -9.97 0.34 8.67
C GLU A 5 -9.87 -0.37 7.32
N THR A 6 -10.38 -1.59 7.21
CA THR A 6 -10.40 -2.35 5.94
C THR A 6 -11.18 -1.61 4.85
N LYS A 7 -12.34 -1.02 5.18
CA LYS A 7 -13.11 -0.21 4.24
C LYS A 7 -12.34 1.02 3.76
N VAL A 8 -11.61 1.68 4.67
CA VAL A 8 -10.79 2.84 4.31
C VAL A 8 -9.62 2.42 3.40
N ILE A 9 -8.96 1.30 3.68
CA ILE A 9 -7.91 0.76 2.82
C ILE A 9 -8.45 0.45 1.42
N GLN A 10 -9.59 -0.23 1.32
CA GLN A 10 -10.24 -0.55 0.03
C GLN A 10 -10.67 0.71 -0.74
N PHE A 11 -11.13 1.74 -0.02
CA PHE A 11 -11.42 3.06 -0.60
C PHE A 11 -10.16 3.70 -1.19
N HIS A 12 -9.03 3.69 -0.46
CA HIS A 12 -7.76 4.20 -0.97
C HIS A 12 -7.22 3.39 -2.14
N ILE A 13 -7.31 2.05 -2.11
CA ILE A 13 -6.94 1.19 -3.26
C ILE A 13 -7.71 1.61 -4.51
N SER A 14 -9.02 1.85 -4.39
CA SER A 14 -9.85 2.30 -5.51
C SER A 14 -9.40 3.65 -6.10
N ARG A 15 -8.82 4.53 -5.27
CA ARG A 15 -8.30 5.85 -5.69
C ARG A 15 -6.93 5.79 -6.36
N LEU A 16 -6.23 4.64 -6.36
CA LEU A 16 -5.00 4.47 -7.14
C LEU A 16 -5.22 4.51 -8.66
N LYS A 17 -6.47 4.55 -9.12
CA LYS A 17 -6.86 4.73 -10.53
C LYS A 17 -7.27 6.17 -10.88
N ASP A 18 -7.18 7.09 -9.92
CA ASP A 18 -7.51 8.49 -10.15
C ASP A 18 -6.52 9.13 -11.15
N LYS A 19 -6.99 10.08 -11.96
CA LYS A 19 -6.17 10.75 -12.97
C LYS A 19 -5.34 11.88 -12.37
N ASN A 20 -5.72 12.39 -11.20
CA ASN A 20 -5.04 13.51 -10.57
C ASN A 20 -3.81 13.00 -9.79
N PRO A 21 -2.58 13.43 -10.16
CA PRO A 21 -1.36 13.01 -9.48
C PRO A 21 -1.31 13.41 -8.01
N GLU A 22 -1.94 14.53 -7.61
CA GLU A 22 -2.01 14.94 -6.21
C GLU A 22 -2.89 13.98 -5.40
N VAL A 23 -4.00 13.52 -5.98
CA VAL A 23 -4.87 12.52 -5.36
C VAL A 23 -4.13 11.20 -5.21
N LEU A 24 -3.38 10.78 -6.23
CA LEU A 24 -2.54 9.58 -6.17
C LEU A 24 -1.47 9.69 -5.09
N MET A 25 -0.71 10.79 -5.03
CA MET A 25 0.31 10.98 -4.01
C MET A 25 -0.26 10.95 -2.59
N LYS A 26 -1.42 11.59 -2.35
CA LYS A 26 -2.09 11.53 -1.05
C LYS A 26 -2.52 10.10 -0.74
N THR A 27 -3.13 9.41 -1.71
CA THR A 27 -3.58 8.02 -1.57
C THR A 27 -2.44 7.08 -1.22
N ILE A 28 -1.31 7.18 -1.93
CA ILE A 28 -0.10 6.38 -1.68
C ILE A 28 0.43 6.64 -0.26
N LYS A 29 0.49 7.91 0.18
CA LYS A 29 0.94 8.26 1.54
C LYS A 29 0.01 7.71 2.63
N GLU A 30 -1.30 7.77 2.42
CA GLU A 30 -2.26 7.21 3.39
C GLU A 30 -2.12 5.69 3.48
N LEU A 31 -1.97 4.99 2.34
CA LEU A 31 -1.77 3.53 2.32
C LEU A 31 -0.54 3.10 3.12
N VAL A 32 0.55 3.87 3.10
CA VAL A 32 1.74 3.57 3.91
C VAL A 32 1.45 3.61 5.41
N LYS A 33 0.57 4.51 5.88
CA LYS A 33 0.23 4.64 7.31
C LYS A 33 -0.49 3.41 7.87
N PHE A 34 -1.20 2.66 7.02
CA PHE A 34 -1.86 1.43 7.42
C PHE A 34 -0.88 0.23 7.49
N GLY A 35 0.34 0.36 6.97
CA GLY A 35 1.41 -0.63 7.09
C GLY A 35 1.01 -1.99 6.53
N ALA A 36 1.19 -3.05 7.34
CA ALA A 36 0.90 -4.42 6.94
C ALA A 36 -0.58 -4.70 6.63
N LYS A 37 -1.51 -3.93 7.21
CA LYS A 37 -2.96 -4.07 6.94
C LYS A 37 -3.30 -3.77 5.48
N SER A 38 -2.50 -2.93 4.83
CA SER A 38 -2.64 -2.49 3.44
C SER A 38 -1.93 -3.39 2.42
N LYS A 39 -1.59 -4.64 2.78
CA LYS A 39 -0.94 -5.59 1.86
C LYS A 39 -1.68 -5.78 0.54
N GLU A 40 -3.02 -5.69 0.54
CA GLU A 40 -3.86 -5.78 -0.67
C GLU A 40 -3.60 -4.65 -1.67
N ALA A 41 -2.98 -3.55 -1.24
CA ALA A 41 -2.61 -2.43 -2.10
C ALA A 41 -1.35 -2.70 -2.92
N LEU A 42 -0.52 -3.70 -2.57
CA LEU A 42 0.74 -4.00 -3.26
C LEU A 42 0.60 -4.19 -4.78
N PRO A 43 -0.30 -5.04 -5.32
CA PRO A 43 -0.46 -5.19 -6.77
C PRO A 43 -0.93 -3.90 -7.46
N HIS A 44 -1.71 -3.07 -6.75
CA HIS A 44 -2.19 -1.79 -7.27
C HIS A 44 -1.06 -0.75 -7.33
N LEU A 45 -0.23 -0.69 -6.29
CA LEU A 45 0.97 0.16 -6.25
C LEU A 45 1.99 -0.28 -7.31
N GLU A 46 2.14 -1.58 -7.56
CA GLU A 46 3.00 -2.09 -8.62
C GLU A 46 2.53 -1.61 -10.00
N THR A 47 1.23 -1.65 -10.26
CA THR A 47 0.64 -1.17 -11.52
C THR A 47 0.92 0.32 -11.72
N VAL A 48 0.74 1.14 -10.68
CA VAL A 48 1.05 2.57 -10.72
C VAL A 48 2.54 2.80 -10.98
N PHE A 49 3.42 2.04 -10.31
CA PHE A 49 4.86 2.11 -10.53
C PHE A 49 5.26 1.77 -11.97
N LYS A 50 4.65 0.75 -12.59
CA LYS A 50 5.02 0.29 -13.93
C LYS A 50 4.44 1.17 -15.04
N SER A 51 3.23 1.69 -14.87
CA SER A 51 2.45 2.25 -15.99
C SER A 51 2.12 3.74 -15.86
N HIS A 52 2.33 4.39 -14.71
CA HIS A 52 1.97 5.79 -14.54
C HIS A 52 2.92 6.73 -15.32
N PRO A 53 2.42 7.76 -16.03
CA PRO A 53 3.26 8.66 -16.83
C PRO A 53 4.15 9.57 -15.97
N ASP A 54 3.67 9.97 -14.79
CA ASP A 54 4.40 10.84 -13.88
C ASP A 54 5.49 10.07 -13.10
N VAL A 55 6.72 10.56 -13.18
CA VAL A 55 7.90 9.93 -12.58
C VAL A 55 7.87 9.99 -11.05
N GLU A 56 7.37 11.08 -10.47
CA GLU A 56 7.28 11.24 -9.02
C GLU A 56 6.25 10.29 -8.43
N VAL A 57 5.11 10.15 -9.10
CA VAL A 57 4.07 9.17 -8.73
C VAL A 57 4.61 7.74 -8.78
N ARG A 58 5.38 7.38 -9.82
CA ARG A 58 6.02 6.04 -9.90
C ARG A 58 6.97 5.80 -8.73
N LYS A 59 7.85 6.76 -8.44
CA LYS A 59 8.80 6.66 -7.31
C LYS A 59 8.08 6.52 -5.98
N ALA A 60 7.03 7.30 -5.76
CA ALA A 60 6.21 7.23 -4.56
C ALA A 60 5.53 5.86 -4.42
N ALA A 61 4.95 5.33 -5.49
CA ALA A 61 4.30 4.01 -5.49
C ALA A 61 5.30 2.88 -5.18
N HIS A 62 6.49 2.92 -5.78
CA HIS A 62 7.55 1.96 -5.51
C HIS A 62 8.02 2.00 -4.04
N ALA A 63 8.31 3.19 -3.52
CA ALA A 63 8.73 3.37 -2.13
C ALA A 63 7.65 2.90 -1.14
N ALA A 64 6.38 3.21 -1.41
CA ALA A 64 5.27 2.75 -0.60
C ALA A 64 5.12 1.22 -0.63
N GLY A 65 5.24 0.60 -1.82
CA GLY A 65 5.20 -0.85 -1.96
C GLY A 65 6.30 -1.54 -1.15
N LEU A 66 7.54 -1.04 -1.20
CA LEU A 66 8.64 -1.58 -0.39
C LEU A 66 8.41 -1.41 1.11
N HIS A 67 7.89 -0.26 1.54
CA HIS A 67 7.60 -0.02 2.94
C HIS A 67 6.52 -0.98 3.47
N ILE A 68 5.41 -1.11 2.75
CA ILE A 68 4.31 -2.01 3.11
C ILE A 68 4.81 -3.44 3.11
N TYR A 69 5.55 -3.87 2.08
CA TYR A 69 6.10 -5.22 2.01
C TYR A 69 7.01 -5.53 3.21
N LYS A 70 7.92 -4.61 3.56
CA LYS A 70 8.77 -4.75 4.74
C LYS A 70 7.96 -4.87 6.03
N GLN A 71 6.91 -4.07 6.19
CA GLN A 71 6.01 -4.15 7.35
C GLN A 71 5.25 -5.48 7.39
N VAL A 72 4.78 -5.99 6.24
CA VAL A 72 4.12 -7.30 6.12
C VAL A 72 5.07 -8.41 6.59
N GLN A 73 6.30 -8.43 6.08
CA GLN A 73 7.31 -9.42 6.48
C GLN A 73 7.63 -9.34 7.98
N MET A 74 7.79 -8.14 8.55
CA MET A 74 8.02 -7.96 9.98
C MET A 74 6.84 -8.38 10.87
N SER A 75 5.61 -8.26 10.35
CA SER A 75 4.39 -8.68 11.05
C SER A 75 4.20 -10.19 10.99
N GLU A 76 4.64 -10.84 9.90
CA GLU A 76 4.58 -12.28 9.68
C GLU A 76 5.72 -13.01 10.44
N ASP A 77 6.89 -12.39 10.60
CA ASP A 77 8.03 -12.92 11.36
C ASP A 77 7.76 -13.05 12.87
N HIS A 78 6.81 -12.29 13.43
CA HIS A 78 6.33 -12.48 14.81
C HIS A 78 5.30 -13.63 14.97
N GLN A 79 5.10 -14.43 13.93
CA GLN A 79 4.33 -15.67 13.97
C GLN A 79 5.27 -16.86 13.69
N GLU A 80 6.36 -17.00 14.43
CA GLU A 80 6.99 -18.31 14.61
C GLU A 80 6.10 -19.13 15.57
N PRO A 81 5.39 -20.19 15.14
CA PRO A 81 5.12 -21.27 16.06
C PRO A 81 6.48 -21.90 16.39
N THR A 82 6.92 -21.74 17.64
CA THR A 82 7.81 -22.73 18.24
C THR A 82 7.08 -24.06 18.15
N GLU A 83 7.38 -24.84 17.12
CA GLU A 83 7.01 -26.25 17.06
C GLU A 83 7.90 -26.98 18.06
N ALA A 84 7.21 -27.61 19.02
CA ALA A 84 7.76 -28.26 20.21
C ALA A 84 8.15 -29.72 19.94
#